data_AF-A0A6P1R676-F1
#
_entry.id   AF-A0A6P1R676-F1
#
_cell.length_a   1.000
_cell.length_b   1.000
_cell.length_c   1.000
_cell.angle_alpha   90.00
_cell.angle_beta   90.00
_cell.angle_gamma   90.00
#
_symmetry.space_group_name_H-M   'P 1'
#
loop_
_entity.id
_entity.type
_entity.pdbx_description
1 polymer ?
#
loop_
_entity_poly.entity_id
_entity_poly.type
_entity_poly.pdbx_seq_one_letter_code
_entity_poly.pdbx_strand_id
1 'polypeptide(L)'
;MRNPFRKPTEADKRIAAVRTDLQAARDQLAAIDAEEAEALADSIRFAAWSTKRAAAASEVDRLERLATVTENTAAEATKAEAAAAARREIATARKTANDLAARIRTDGQRIAAELLQLAKEAAQQALDAKRLNEALPDGEAPIPAADVIARDFGAEPRKDIRSRTVELWVAETTGAIIGDQDAVASNDGVHGSVHVFGGTMRWKCVKRRFRETEFHPSALADWPGDLFSLIRLPRLDGPGFAFDGSRMTPEAVADLDIAAATTPRRKQPRPTQVELIPVDATWPPADGVAAEANRNAAA
;
A
#
# COMPACT_ATOMS: atom_id res chain seq x y z
N MET A 1 8.62 -35.78 11.26
CA MET A 1 7.79 -35.91 12.48
C MET A 1 6.34 -36.16 12.06
N ARG A 2 5.77 -37.35 12.34
CA ARG A 2 4.35 -37.65 12.05
C ARG A 2 3.49 -36.88 13.07
N ASN A 3 2.47 -36.17 12.59
CA ASN A 3 1.50 -35.47 13.44
C ASN A 3 0.76 -36.49 14.33
N PRO A 4 0.86 -36.41 15.67
CA PRO A 4 0.32 -37.44 16.58
C PRO A 4 -1.22 -37.54 16.60
N PHE A 5 -1.93 -36.62 15.92
CA PHE A 5 -3.39 -36.57 15.89
C PHE A 5 -4.03 -37.06 14.59
N ARG A 6 -3.25 -37.60 13.63
CA ARG A 6 -3.82 -38.16 12.40
C ARG A 6 -4.48 -39.52 12.70
N LYS A 7 -5.77 -39.66 12.39
CA LYS A 7 -6.48 -40.95 12.50
C LYS A 7 -5.73 -42.01 11.64
N PRO A 8 -5.52 -43.24 12.15
CA PRO A 8 -4.82 -44.28 11.41
C PRO A 8 -5.57 -44.60 10.11
N THR A 9 -4.87 -44.55 8.98
CA THR A 9 -5.43 -44.97 7.69
C THR A 9 -5.65 -46.49 7.67
N GLU A 10 -6.47 -46.98 6.75
CA GLU A 10 -6.64 -48.43 6.57
C GLU A 10 -5.31 -49.12 6.24
N ALA A 11 -4.43 -48.45 5.48
CA ALA A 11 -3.08 -48.92 5.21
C ALA A 11 -2.21 -48.97 6.49
N ASP A 12 -2.28 -47.97 7.36
CA ASP A 12 -1.56 -47.99 8.65
C ASP A 12 -2.05 -49.16 9.53
N LYS A 13 -3.35 -49.44 9.53
CA LYS A 13 -3.92 -50.59 10.26
C LYS A 13 -3.42 -51.93 9.71
N ARG A 14 -3.37 -52.08 8.38
CA ARG A 14 -2.84 -53.29 7.73
C ARG A 14 -1.36 -53.50 8.01
N ILE A 15 -0.55 -52.44 7.96
CA ILE A 15 0.88 -52.52 8.33
C ILE A 15 1.03 -52.92 9.80
N ALA A 16 0.24 -52.33 10.71
CA ALA A 16 0.29 -52.67 12.13
C ALA A 16 -0.11 -54.13 12.40
N ALA A 17 -1.12 -54.65 11.70
CA ALA A 17 -1.52 -56.05 11.80
C ALA A 17 -0.39 -56.99 11.36
N VAL A 18 0.18 -56.78 10.17
CA VAL A 18 1.28 -57.63 9.66
C VAL A 18 2.51 -57.58 10.57
N ARG A 19 2.83 -56.43 11.17
CA ARG A 19 3.92 -56.30 12.15
C ARG A 19 3.63 -57.06 13.45
N THR A 20 2.37 -57.07 13.89
CA THR A 20 1.94 -57.83 15.07
C THR A 20 2.07 -59.32 14.80
N ASP A 21 1.61 -59.78 13.63
CA ASP A 21 1.71 -61.19 13.21
C ASP A 21 3.17 -61.62 13.08
N LEU A 22 4.02 -60.76 12.49
CA LEU A 22 5.46 -61.02 12.40
C LEU A 22 6.13 -61.13 13.77
N GLN A 23 5.75 -60.27 14.72
CA GLN A 23 6.28 -60.37 16.08
C GLN A 23 5.84 -61.67 16.76
N ALA A 24 4.56 -62.03 16.64
CA ALA A 24 4.05 -63.28 17.18
C ALA A 24 4.77 -64.52 16.58
N ALA A 25 5.05 -64.51 15.27
CA ALA A 25 5.79 -65.58 14.60
C ALA A 25 7.25 -65.67 15.07
N ARG A 26 7.91 -64.52 15.33
CA ARG A 26 9.26 -64.48 15.90
C ARG A 26 9.29 -65.00 17.34
N ASP A 27 8.31 -64.61 18.14
CA ASP A 27 8.17 -65.10 19.52
C ASP A 27 7.94 -66.62 19.53
N GLN A 28 7.13 -67.14 18.60
CA GLN A 28 6.91 -68.57 18.42
C GLN A 28 8.18 -69.31 17.99
N LEU A 29 8.96 -68.76 17.04
CA LEU A 29 10.23 -69.35 16.63
C LEU A 29 11.22 -69.40 17.81
N ALA A 30 11.31 -68.32 18.59
CA ALA A 30 12.17 -68.26 19.78
C ALA A 30 11.76 -69.30 20.84
N ALA A 31 10.45 -69.51 21.03
CA ALA A 31 9.95 -70.56 21.91
C ALA A 31 10.31 -71.97 21.42
N ILE A 32 10.27 -72.21 20.10
CA ILE A 32 10.70 -73.49 19.50
C ILE A 32 12.21 -73.69 19.63
N ASP A 33 13.01 -72.62 19.43
CA ASP A 33 14.46 -72.68 19.58
C ASP A 33 14.86 -73.04 21.02
N ALA A 34 14.09 -72.61 22.04
CA ALA A 34 14.32 -72.98 23.43
C ALA A 34 14.10 -74.49 23.73
N GLU A 35 13.34 -75.20 22.90
CA GLU A 35 13.08 -76.66 23.03
C GLU A 35 14.25 -77.53 22.50
N GLU A 36 15.28 -76.93 21.87
CA GLU A 36 16.36 -77.66 21.16
C GLU A 36 17.11 -78.66 22.06
N ALA A 37 17.48 -78.25 23.27
CA ALA A 37 18.29 -79.06 24.18
C ALA A 37 17.57 -80.35 24.59
N GLU A 38 16.25 -80.32 24.76
CA GLU A 38 15.44 -81.50 25.08
C GLU A 38 15.22 -82.39 23.85
N ALA A 39 15.13 -81.79 22.66
CA ALA A 39 14.96 -82.50 21.40
C ALA A 39 16.21 -83.30 21.00
N LEU A 40 17.42 -82.81 21.32
CA LEU A 40 18.69 -83.50 21.03
C LEU A 40 18.87 -84.84 21.76
N ALA A 41 18.10 -85.10 22.82
CA ALA A 41 18.19 -86.33 23.59
C ALA A 41 17.59 -87.56 22.88
N ASP A 42 16.75 -87.37 21.84
CA ASP A 42 16.06 -88.44 21.13
C ASP A 42 15.92 -88.10 19.64
N SER A 43 16.34 -89.02 18.75
CA SER A 43 16.33 -88.81 17.30
C SER A 43 14.94 -88.51 16.71
N ILE A 44 13.88 -89.13 17.24
CA ILE A 44 12.49 -88.89 16.81
C ILE A 44 12.04 -87.50 17.26
N ARG A 45 12.40 -87.10 18.49
CA ARG A 45 12.10 -85.74 19.00
C ARG A 45 12.84 -84.67 18.22
N PHE A 46 14.10 -84.90 17.90
CA PHE A 46 14.90 -83.98 17.08
C PHE A 46 14.30 -83.80 15.68
N ALA A 47 13.87 -84.88 15.02
CA ALA A 47 13.24 -84.79 13.71
C ALA A 47 11.93 -83.97 13.73
N ALA A 48 11.10 -84.16 14.76
CA ALA A 48 9.87 -83.39 14.96
C ALA A 48 10.14 -81.90 15.24
N TRP A 49 11.09 -81.61 16.13
CA TRP A 49 11.52 -80.25 16.43
C TRP A 49 12.08 -79.54 15.19
N SER A 50 12.96 -80.19 14.44
CA SER A 50 13.60 -79.62 13.24
C SER A 50 12.57 -79.23 12.18
N THR A 51 11.53 -80.05 11.98
CA THR A 51 10.43 -79.74 11.07
C THR A 51 9.58 -78.56 11.57
N LYS A 52 9.25 -78.53 12.87
CA LYS A 52 8.50 -77.45 13.51
C LYS A 52 9.25 -76.12 13.40
N ARG A 53 10.57 -76.14 13.64
CA ARG A 53 11.47 -74.99 13.51
C ARG A 53 11.56 -74.49 12.07
N ALA A 54 11.76 -75.40 11.11
CA ALA A 54 11.82 -75.03 9.69
C ALA A 54 10.51 -74.37 9.21
N ALA A 55 9.35 -74.89 9.64
CA ALA A 55 8.06 -74.29 9.34
C ALA A 55 7.91 -72.88 9.96
N ALA A 56 8.30 -72.72 11.24
CA ALA A 56 8.25 -71.43 11.91
C ALA A 56 9.22 -70.40 11.29
N ALA A 57 10.43 -70.80 10.93
CA ALA A 57 11.39 -69.94 10.24
C ALA A 57 10.88 -69.50 8.86
N SER A 58 10.30 -70.42 8.08
CA SER A 58 9.68 -70.08 6.79
C SER A 58 8.50 -69.12 6.93
N GLU A 59 7.75 -69.18 8.03
CA GLU A 59 6.63 -68.27 8.28
C GLU A 59 7.12 -66.86 8.66
N VAL A 60 8.18 -66.75 9.45
CA VAL A 60 8.87 -65.48 9.71
C VAL A 60 9.34 -64.85 8.40
N ASP A 61 10.04 -65.61 7.55
CA ASP A 61 10.51 -65.12 6.24
C ASP A 61 9.35 -64.64 5.35
N ARG A 62 8.23 -65.37 5.34
CA ARG A 62 7.02 -64.99 4.59
C ARG A 62 6.44 -63.67 5.10
N LEU A 63 6.34 -63.51 6.42
CA LEU A 63 5.77 -62.32 7.06
C LEU A 63 6.70 -61.10 6.93
N GLU A 64 8.02 -61.27 6.94
CA GLU A 64 8.97 -60.19 6.67
C GLU A 64 8.82 -59.64 5.24
N ARG A 65 8.68 -60.52 4.26
CA ARG A 65 8.41 -60.14 2.86
C ARG A 65 7.05 -59.45 2.74
N LEU A 66 6.02 -59.99 3.40
CA LEU A 66 4.69 -59.39 3.40
C LEU A 66 4.68 -57.99 4.02
N ALA A 67 5.39 -57.79 5.14
CA ALA A 67 5.54 -56.48 5.79
C ALA A 67 6.17 -55.47 4.81
N THR A 68 7.29 -55.86 4.19
CA THR A 68 8.00 -55.02 3.21
C THR A 68 7.12 -54.63 2.03
N VAL A 69 6.41 -55.60 1.43
CA VAL A 69 5.50 -55.33 0.29
C VAL A 69 4.35 -54.41 0.70
N THR A 70 3.77 -54.64 1.88
CA THR A 70 2.64 -53.84 2.39
C THR A 70 3.05 -52.39 2.64
N GLU A 71 4.22 -52.19 3.24
CA GLU A 71 4.79 -50.86 3.51
C GLU A 71 5.12 -50.12 2.21
N ASN A 72 5.76 -50.78 1.25
CA ASN A 72 6.07 -50.20 -0.05
C ASN A 72 4.80 -49.80 -0.82
N THR A 73 3.78 -50.67 -0.82
CA THR A 73 2.51 -50.39 -1.48
C THR A 73 1.81 -49.18 -0.87
N ALA A 74 1.79 -49.07 0.46
CA ALA A 74 1.20 -47.93 1.16
C ALA A 74 1.97 -46.62 0.88
N ALA A 75 3.30 -46.68 0.81
CA ALA A 75 4.14 -45.54 0.48
C ALA A 75 3.89 -45.06 -0.96
N GLU A 76 3.82 -45.96 -1.93
CA GLU A 76 3.55 -45.62 -3.33
C GLU A 76 2.13 -45.07 -3.53
N ALA A 77 1.12 -45.64 -2.86
CA ALA A 77 -0.24 -45.08 -2.87
C ALA A 77 -0.27 -43.64 -2.34
N THR A 78 0.43 -43.37 -1.23
CA THR A 78 0.52 -42.01 -0.65
C THR A 78 1.19 -41.03 -1.61
N LYS A 79 2.29 -41.44 -2.29
CA LYS A 79 2.97 -40.61 -3.30
C LYS A 79 2.06 -40.34 -4.49
N ALA A 80 1.35 -41.35 -4.98
CA ALA A 80 0.44 -41.22 -6.11
C ALA A 80 -0.72 -40.27 -5.81
N GLU A 81 -1.30 -40.36 -4.60
CA GLU A 81 -2.35 -39.43 -4.15
C GLU A 81 -1.85 -37.99 -4.06
N ALA A 82 -0.66 -37.77 -3.47
CA ALA A 82 -0.05 -36.44 -3.38
C ALA A 82 0.23 -35.86 -4.78
N ALA A 83 0.76 -36.67 -5.71
CA ALA A 83 0.99 -36.26 -7.08
C ALA A 83 -0.32 -35.94 -7.82
N ALA A 84 -1.38 -36.73 -7.60
CA ALA A 84 -2.70 -36.48 -8.18
C ALA A 84 -3.33 -35.19 -7.64
N ALA A 85 -3.20 -34.92 -6.33
CA ALA A 85 -3.65 -33.67 -5.72
C ALA A 85 -2.92 -32.46 -6.32
N ALA A 86 -1.58 -32.49 -6.39
CA ALA A 86 -0.79 -31.43 -7.00
C ALA A 86 -1.16 -31.20 -8.48
N ARG A 87 -1.40 -32.27 -9.25
CA ARG A 87 -1.86 -32.15 -10.65
C ARG A 87 -3.22 -31.46 -10.76
N ARG A 88 -4.15 -31.76 -9.85
CA ARG A 88 -5.48 -31.09 -9.80
C ARG A 88 -5.33 -29.61 -9.49
N GLU A 89 -4.50 -29.25 -8.50
CA GLU A 89 -4.22 -27.86 -8.15
C GLU A 89 -3.61 -27.09 -9.32
N ILE A 90 -2.61 -27.67 -9.99
CA ILE A 90 -1.99 -27.08 -11.19
C ILE A 90 -3.00 -26.91 -12.32
N ALA A 91 -3.86 -27.91 -12.56
CA ALA A 91 -4.88 -27.84 -13.60
C ALA A 91 -5.90 -26.72 -13.32
N THR A 92 -6.34 -26.60 -12.06
CA THR A 92 -7.22 -25.50 -11.62
C THR A 92 -6.54 -24.14 -11.80
N ALA A 93 -5.29 -24.00 -11.35
CA ALA A 93 -4.54 -22.75 -11.50
C ALA A 93 -4.36 -22.34 -12.97
N ARG A 94 -4.06 -23.30 -13.86
CA ARG A 94 -3.97 -23.06 -15.31
C ARG A 94 -5.31 -22.62 -15.90
N LYS A 95 -6.41 -23.25 -15.49
CA LYS A 95 -7.74 -22.85 -15.94
C LYS A 95 -8.06 -21.42 -15.50
N THR A 96 -7.86 -21.10 -14.22
CA THR A 96 -8.06 -19.74 -13.69
C THR A 96 -7.21 -18.71 -14.42
N ALA A 97 -5.95 -19.03 -14.73
CA ALA A 97 -5.08 -18.16 -15.51
C ALA A 97 -5.58 -17.94 -16.94
N ASN A 98 -6.06 -18.99 -17.61
CA ASN A 98 -6.62 -18.87 -18.97
C ASN A 98 -7.92 -18.06 -19.00
N ASP A 99 -8.82 -18.29 -18.03
CA ASP A 99 -10.07 -17.54 -17.90
C ASP A 99 -9.79 -16.05 -17.63
N LEU A 100 -8.81 -15.75 -16.77
CA LEU A 100 -8.35 -14.38 -16.53
C LEU A 100 -7.71 -13.75 -17.78
N ALA A 101 -6.88 -14.49 -18.52
CA ALA A 101 -6.28 -14.00 -19.75
C ALA A 101 -7.32 -13.71 -20.84
N ALA A 102 -8.43 -14.44 -20.88
CA ALA A 102 -9.55 -14.12 -21.76
C ALA A 102 -10.21 -12.79 -21.33
N ARG A 103 -10.47 -12.61 -20.03
CA ARG A 103 -11.04 -11.36 -19.49
C ARG A 103 -10.14 -10.15 -19.67
N ILE A 104 -8.82 -10.29 -19.49
CA ILE A 104 -7.86 -9.21 -19.75
C ILE A 104 -7.97 -8.73 -21.21
N ARG A 105 -8.12 -9.67 -22.15
CA ARG A 105 -8.30 -9.33 -23.55
C ARG A 105 -9.65 -8.67 -23.82
N THR A 106 -10.75 -9.19 -23.28
CA THR A 106 -12.09 -8.63 -23.57
C THR A 106 -12.39 -7.39 -22.74
N ASP A 107 -12.42 -7.54 -21.41
CA ASP A 107 -12.83 -6.50 -20.47
C ASP A 107 -11.77 -5.40 -20.44
N GLY A 108 -10.50 -5.79 -20.47
CA GLY A 108 -9.38 -4.84 -20.49
C GLY A 108 -9.39 -3.95 -21.73
N GLN A 109 -9.58 -4.51 -22.92
CA GLN A 109 -9.69 -3.71 -24.14
C GLN A 109 -10.89 -2.76 -24.10
N ARG A 110 -12.05 -3.22 -23.60
CA ARG A 110 -13.25 -2.39 -23.45
C ARG A 110 -12.99 -1.21 -22.50
N ILE A 111 -12.44 -1.47 -21.30
CA ILE A 111 -12.15 -0.42 -20.31
C ILE A 111 -11.11 0.56 -20.85
N ALA A 112 -10.07 0.08 -21.54
CA ALA A 112 -9.08 0.95 -22.17
C ALA A 112 -9.70 1.84 -23.25
N ALA A 113 -10.64 1.32 -24.03
CA ALA A 113 -11.38 2.11 -25.03
C ALA A 113 -12.29 3.17 -24.37
N GLU A 114 -12.99 2.81 -23.29
CA GLU A 114 -13.82 3.75 -22.51
C GLU A 114 -12.97 4.88 -21.89
N LEU A 115 -11.82 4.55 -21.31
CA LEU A 115 -10.88 5.53 -20.75
C LEU A 115 -10.30 6.45 -21.84
N LEU A 116 -9.93 5.89 -23.00
CA LEU A 116 -9.46 6.67 -24.14
C LEU A 116 -10.54 7.62 -24.66
N GLN A 117 -11.79 7.16 -24.73
CA GLN A 117 -12.91 7.97 -25.17
C GLN A 117 -13.14 9.15 -24.23
N LEU A 118 -13.16 8.89 -22.91
CA LEU A 118 -13.28 9.96 -21.90
C LEU A 118 -12.12 10.96 -21.99
N ALA A 119 -10.89 10.48 -22.23
CA ALA A 119 -9.73 11.35 -22.42
C ALA A 119 -9.88 12.26 -23.65
N LYS A 120 -10.39 11.73 -24.77
CA LYS A 120 -10.66 12.50 -25.99
C LYS A 120 -11.75 13.54 -25.78
N GLU A 121 -12.82 13.18 -25.07
CA GLU A 121 -13.92 14.10 -24.74
C GLU A 121 -13.44 15.25 -23.85
N ALA A 122 -12.65 14.95 -22.82
CA ALA A 122 -12.06 15.96 -21.95
C ALA A 122 -11.10 16.89 -22.73
N ALA A 123 -10.24 16.32 -23.58
CA ALA A 123 -9.33 17.11 -24.41
C ALA A 123 -10.09 18.02 -25.39
N GLN A 124 -11.13 17.50 -26.04
CA GLN A 124 -11.97 18.28 -26.96
C GLN A 124 -12.67 19.43 -26.22
N GLN A 125 -13.27 19.15 -25.06
CA GLN A 125 -13.90 20.20 -24.26
C GLN A 125 -12.90 21.26 -23.80
N ALA A 126 -11.67 20.89 -23.41
CA ALA A 126 -10.63 21.84 -23.03
C ALA A 126 -10.21 22.74 -24.21
N LEU A 127 -10.08 22.17 -25.41
CA LEU A 127 -9.82 22.94 -26.64
C LEU A 127 -10.96 23.91 -26.97
N ASP A 128 -12.21 23.44 -26.84
CA ASP A 128 -13.40 24.27 -27.08
C ASP A 128 -13.52 25.39 -26.05
N ALA A 129 -13.29 25.11 -24.77
CA ALA A 129 -13.27 26.09 -23.69
C ALA A 129 -12.18 27.14 -23.92
N LYS A 130 -10.97 26.72 -24.32
CA LYS A 130 -9.89 27.65 -24.67
C LYS A 130 -10.31 28.60 -25.79
N ARG A 131 -10.85 28.06 -26.90
CA ARG A 131 -11.31 28.84 -28.04
C ARG A 131 -12.41 29.85 -27.65
N LEU A 132 -13.34 29.44 -26.79
CA LEU A 132 -14.43 30.31 -26.32
C LEU A 132 -13.95 31.38 -25.33
N ASN A 133 -13.01 31.03 -24.45
CA ASN A 133 -12.41 31.96 -23.49
C ASN A 133 -11.57 33.05 -24.18
N GLU A 134 -10.94 32.75 -25.32
CA GLU A 134 -10.28 33.76 -26.16
C GLU A 134 -11.26 34.77 -26.78
N ALA A 135 -12.54 34.39 -26.92
CA ALA A 135 -13.61 35.23 -27.48
C ALA A 135 -14.54 35.82 -26.40
N LEU A 136 -14.18 35.68 -25.12
CA LEU A 136 -15.03 36.09 -24.00
C LEU A 136 -15.05 37.62 -23.84
N PRO A 137 -16.22 38.25 -23.61
CA PRO A 137 -16.30 39.66 -23.26
C PRO A 137 -15.59 39.99 -21.95
N ASP A 138 -15.09 41.22 -21.82
CA ASP A 138 -14.45 41.70 -20.59
C ASP A 138 -15.39 41.60 -19.38
N GLY A 139 -14.90 40.97 -18.31
CA GLY A 139 -15.62 40.83 -17.03
C GLY A 139 -16.40 39.52 -16.86
N GLU A 140 -16.53 38.71 -17.91
CA GLU A 140 -17.12 37.37 -17.82
C GLU A 140 -16.13 36.35 -17.22
N ALA A 141 -16.66 35.38 -16.48
CA ALA A 141 -15.84 34.34 -15.86
C ALA A 141 -15.39 33.30 -16.91
N PRO A 142 -14.10 32.88 -16.93
CA PRO A 142 -13.63 31.86 -17.87
C PRO A 142 -14.38 30.53 -17.70
N ILE A 143 -14.69 29.88 -18.82
CA ILE A 143 -15.25 28.53 -18.85
C ILE A 143 -14.15 27.56 -18.39
N PRO A 144 -14.37 26.83 -17.27
CA PRO A 144 -13.39 25.86 -16.79
C PRO A 144 -13.39 24.58 -17.63
N ALA A 145 -12.25 23.88 -17.65
CA ALA A 145 -12.16 22.55 -18.23
C ALA A 145 -12.92 21.53 -17.35
N ALA A 146 -13.48 20.50 -17.97
CA ALA A 146 -14.33 19.51 -17.30
C ALA A 146 -13.56 18.70 -16.23
N ASP A 147 -12.27 18.50 -16.42
CA ASP A 147 -11.39 17.83 -15.46
C ASP A 147 -11.11 18.68 -14.22
N VAL A 148 -11.02 20.01 -14.35
CA VAL A 148 -10.95 20.97 -13.23
C VAL A 148 -12.23 20.91 -12.40
N ILE A 149 -13.40 20.87 -13.05
CA ILE A 149 -14.69 20.72 -12.36
C ILE A 149 -14.76 19.39 -11.63
N ALA A 150 -14.42 18.28 -12.30
CA ALA A 150 -14.52 16.94 -11.75
C ALA A 150 -13.63 16.72 -10.51
N ARG A 151 -12.54 17.50 -10.39
CA ARG A 151 -11.58 17.40 -9.29
C ARG A 151 -11.77 18.46 -8.21
N ASP A 152 -12.75 19.36 -8.34
CA ASP A 152 -13.05 20.47 -7.40
C ASP A 152 -11.84 21.38 -7.08
N PHE A 153 -10.92 21.57 -8.04
CA PHE A 153 -9.75 22.47 -7.93
C PHE A 153 -10.00 23.81 -8.66
N GLY A 154 -11.21 24.34 -8.58
CA GLY A 154 -11.50 25.68 -9.09
C GLY A 154 -10.59 26.71 -8.42
N ALA A 155 -10.04 27.65 -9.19
CA ALA A 155 -9.35 28.81 -8.61
C ALA A 155 -10.34 29.56 -7.71
N GLU A 156 -10.03 29.68 -6.43
CA GLU A 156 -10.87 30.40 -5.50
C GLU A 156 -10.32 31.80 -5.29
N PRO A 157 -11.11 32.87 -5.56
CA PRO A 157 -10.65 34.23 -5.38
C PRO A 157 -10.30 34.49 -3.91
N ARG A 158 -9.46 35.50 -3.69
CA ARG A 158 -9.20 36.04 -2.34
C ARG A 158 -10.54 36.36 -1.67
N LYS A 159 -10.68 35.92 -0.42
CA LYS A 159 -11.87 36.22 0.38
C LYS A 159 -11.46 36.84 1.71
N ASP A 160 -11.76 38.12 1.88
CA ASP A 160 -11.56 38.79 3.15
C ASP A 160 -12.56 38.25 4.18
N ILE A 161 -12.07 37.89 5.35
CA ILE A 161 -12.84 37.33 6.47
C ILE A 161 -13.22 38.46 7.42
N ARG A 162 -12.24 39.29 7.78
CA ARG A 162 -12.39 40.38 8.73
C ARG A 162 -11.34 41.45 8.47
N SER A 163 -11.71 42.73 8.66
CA SER A 163 -10.76 43.84 8.66
C SER A 163 -10.92 44.68 9.93
N ARG A 164 -9.82 45.08 10.55
CA ARG A 164 -9.77 45.97 11.72
C ARG A 164 -8.58 46.92 11.66
N THR A 165 -8.66 48.03 12.39
CA THR A 165 -7.50 48.93 12.57
C THR A 165 -6.75 48.52 13.83
N VAL A 166 -5.43 48.34 13.71
CA VAL A 166 -4.53 48.03 14.82
C VAL A 166 -3.43 49.07 14.90
N GLU A 167 -2.93 49.30 16.11
CA GLU A 167 -1.79 50.18 16.35
C GLU A 167 -0.59 49.34 16.74
N LEU A 168 0.48 49.42 15.95
CA LEU A 168 1.71 48.66 16.14
C LEU A 168 2.91 49.61 16.25
N TRP A 169 3.84 49.25 17.11
CA TRP A 169 5.18 49.79 17.17
C TRP A 169 5.98 49.34 15.96
N VAL A 170 6.57 50.32 15.29
CA VAL A 170 7.46 50.14 14.15
C VAL A 170 8.77 50.88 14.41
N ALA A 171 9.88 50.40 13.85
CA ALA A 171 11.14 51.11 13.87
C ALA A 171 10.99 52.47 13.15
N GLU A 172 11.38 53.56 13.81
CA GLU A 172 11.21 54.92 13.30
C GLU A 172 11.98 55.16 11.99
N THR A 173 13.12 54.48 11.81
CA THR A 173 14.02 54.68 10.67
C THR A 173 13.67 53.84 9.45
N THR A 174 13.29 52.57 9.64
CA THR A 174 13.07 51.60 8.54
C THR A 174 11.61 51.24 8.34
N GLY A 175 10.79 51.53 9.34
CA GLY A 175 9.41 51.11 9.37
C GLY A 175 9.15 49.63 9.59
N ALA A 176 10.17 48.85 9.94
CA ALA A 176 9.97 47.45 10.28
C ALA A 176 9.07 47.30 11.52
N ILE A 177 8.09 46.41 11.48
CA ILE A 177 7.23 46.07 12.63
C ILE A 177 8.09 45.40 13.69
N ILE A 178 7.97 45.86 14.95
CA ILE A 178 8.66 45.24 16.08
C ILE A 178 7.95 43.91 16.41
N GLY A 179 8.67 42.79 16.41
CA GLY A 179 8.06 41.48 16.64
C GLY A 179 7.39 41.36 18.02
N ASP A 180 8.07 41.84 19.06
CA ASP A 180 7.54 41.92 20.42
C ASP A 180 7.05 43.35 20.73
N GLN A 181 5.74 43.54 20.63
CA GLN A 181 5.10 44.84 20.80
C GLN A 181 5.12 45.33 22.26
N ASP A 182 5.18 44.41 23.22
CA ASP A 182 5.12 44.72 24.65
C ASP A 182 6.51 45.08 25.21
N ALA A 183 7.58 44.74 24.49
CA ALA A 183 8.96 45.08 24.88
C ALA A 183 9.35 46.55 24.63
N VAL A 184 8.51 47.34 23.95
CA VAL A 184 8.80 48.74 23.63
C VAL A 184 8.48 49.63 24.83
N ALA A 185 9.52 50.24 25.41
CA ALA A 185 9.35 51.23 26.48
C ALA A 185 9.01 52.60 25.88
N SER A 186 7.86 53.16 26.24
CA SER A 186 7.39 54.49 25.80
C SER A 186 6.89 55.31 26.98
N ASN A 187 7.20 56.61 26.97
CA ASN A 187 6.77 57.57 28.00
C ASN A 187 5.57 58.41 27.57
N ASP A 188 5.33 58.55 26.26
CA ASP A 188 4.30 59.41 25.66
C ASP A 188 3.22 58.61 24.91
N GLY A 189 3.37 57.29 24.81
CA GLY A 189 2.47 56.40 24.08
C GLY A 189 2.58 56.48 22.55
N VAL A 190 3.48 57.30 22.02
CA VAL A 190 3.63 57.58 20.58
C VAL A 190 5.03 57.26 20.08
N HIS A 191 6.07 57.60 20.86
CA HIS A 191 7.47 57.27 20.59
C HIS A 191 8.00 56.35 21.68
N GLY A 192 8.80 55.38 21.28
CA GLY A 192 9.35 54.38 22.18
C GLY A 192 10.77 53.99 21.82
N SER A 193 11.36 53.12 22.63
CA SER A 193 12.61 52.45 22.27
C SER A 193 12.61 51.02 22.73
N VAL A 194 13.21 50.14 21.93
CA VAL A 194 13.39 48.72 22.26
C VAL A 194 14.87 48.37 22.18
N HIS A 195 15.31 47.51 23.10
CA HIS A 195 16.64 46.93 23.06
C HIS A 195 16.71 45.80 22.05
N VAL A 196 17.68 45.84 21.14
CA VAL A 196 17.92 44.74 20.22
C VAL A 196 18.59 43.60 20.97
N PHE A 197 18.09 42.38 20.81
CA PHE A 197 18.56 41.20 21.52
C PHE A 197 20.09 41.02 21.34
N GLY A 198 20.84 41.03 22.44
CA GLY A 198 22.29 40.78 22.45
C GLY A 198 23.21 42.01 22.32
N GLY A 199 22.71 43.26 22.39
CA GLY A 199 23.56 44.46 22.29
C GLY A 199 23.11 45.68 23.11
N THR A 200 23.93 46.74 23.10
CA THR A 200 23.64 48.05 23.72
C THR A 200 22.81 48.98 22.82
N MET A 201 22.57 48.58 21.57
CA MET A 201 21.85 49.37 20.58
C MET A 201 20.35 49.42 20.90
N ARG A 202 19.78 50.63 20.89
CA ARG A 202 18.34 50.86 21.01
C ARG A 202 17.79 51.27 19.66
N TRP A 203 16.75 50.58 19.22
CA TRP A 203 15.95 51.07 18.10
C TRP A 203 14.94 52.08 18.61
N LYS A 204 14.86 53.23 17.94
CA LYS A 204 13.77 54.17 18.14
C LYS A 204 12.53 53.62 17.44
N CYS A 205 11.40 53.70 18.11
CA CYS A 205 10.14 53.18 17.64
C CYS A 205 9.09 54.28 17.66
N VAL A 206 8.10 54.17 16.77
CA VAL A 206 6.93 55.03 16.74
C VAL A 206 5.68 54.16 16.57
N LYS A 207 4.56 54.57 17.18
CA LYS A 207 3.30 53.85 17.08
C LYS A 207 2.56 54.28 15.82
N ARG A 208 2.13 53.32 14.99
CA ARG A 208 1.47 53.58 13.71
C ARG A 208 0.23 52.71 13.53
N ARG A 209 -0.74 53.24 12.78
CA ARG A 209 -2.01 52.57 12.49
C ARG A 209 -1.91 51.76 11.20
N PHE A 210 -2.31 50.50 11.29
CA PHE A 210 -2.42 49.57 10.17
C PHE A 210 -3.86 49.10 10.05
N ARG A 211 -4.32 48.91 8.81
CA ARG A 211 -5.48 48.10 8.49
C ARG A 211 -5.01 46.66 8.43
N GLU A 212 -5.37 45.90 9.45
CA GLU A 212 -5.20 44.45 9.52
C GLU A 212 -6.40 43.79 8.84
N THR A 213 -6.13 42.98 7.81
CA THR A 213 -7.15 42.18 7.13
C THR A 213 -6.79 40.72 7.24
N GLU A 214 -7.66 39.94 7.87
CA GLU A 214 -7.66 38.48 7.83
C GLU A 214 -8.36 38.04 6.55
N PHE A 215 -7.71 37.21 5.74
CA PHE A 215 -8.25 36.76 4.46
C PHE A 215 -7.84 35.32 4.15
N HIS A 216 -8.63 34.65 3.32
CA HIS A 216 -8.18 33.46 2.62
C HIS A 216 -7.42 33.89 1.36
N PRO A 217 -6.16 33.47 1.18
CA PRO A 217 -5.38 33.83 0.01
C PRO A 217 -6.04 33.28 -1.26
N SER A 218 -5.82 33.95 -2.39
CA SER A 218 -6.22 33.39 -3.69
C SER A 218 -5.52 32.05 -3.87
N ALA A 219 -6.30 30.99 -3.98
CA ALA A 219 -5.76 29.71 -4.39
C ALA A 219 -5.71 29.75 -5.92
N LEU A 220 -4.50 29.72 -6.49
CA LEU A 220 -4.38 29.31 -7.88
C LEU A 220 -4.97 27.90 -7.97
N ALA A 221 -5.64 27.60 -9.07
CA ALA A 221 -5.90 26.20 -9.38
C ALA A 221 -4.52 25.53 -9.36
N ASP A 222 -4.24 24.68 -8.36
CA ASP A 222 -3.27 23.63 -8.57
C ASP A 222 -3.76 22.96 -9.84
N TRP A 223 -2.99 23.06 -10.91
CA TRP A 223 -3.30 22.37 -12.15
C TRP A 223 -2.70 20.97 -11.99
N PRO A 224 -3.45 19.98 -11.46
CA PRO A 224 -3.06 18.61 -11.77
C PRO A 224 -3.07 18.56 -13.30
N GLY A 225 -1.98 18.09 -13.91
CA GLY A 225 -1.90 18.01 -15.36
C GLY A 225 -3.20 17.45 -15.96
N ASP A 226 -3.53 17.89 -17.17
CA ASP A 226 -4.77 17.55 -17.85
C ASP A 226 -5.07 16.05 -17.75
N LEU A 227 -6.34 15.67 -17.62
CA LEU A 227 -6.72 14.25 -17.51
C LEU A 227 -6.03 13.37 -18.58
N PHE A 228 -5.97 13.83 -19.82
CA PHE A 228 -5.31 13.13 -20.92
C PHE A 228 -3.78 13.07 -20.81
N SER A 229 -3.15 14.00 -20.08
CA SER A 229 -1.70 13.98 -19.77
C SER A 229 -1.35 12.95 -18.69
N LEU A 230 -2.33 12.57 -17.86
CA LEU A 230 -2.19 11.59 -16.79
C LEU A 230 -2.61 10.17 -17.21
N ILE A 231 -3.48 10.04 -18.21
CA ILE A 231 -3.91 8.74 -18.74
C ILE A 231 -2.80 8.16 -19.63
N ARG A 232 -2.01 7.24 -19.06
CA ARG A 232 -1.13 6.35 -19.83
C ARG A 232 -1.91 5.07 -20.15
N LEU A 233 -2.29 4.88 -21.41
CA LEU A 233 -3.08 3.72 -21.82
C LEU A 233 -2.19 2.48 -21.91
N PRO A 234 -2.48 1.42 -21.13
CA PRO A 234 -1.70 0.19 -21.19
C PRO A 234 -1.92 -0.55 -22.52
N ARG A 235 -0.85 -1.13 -23.07
CA ARG A 235 -0.98 -2.29 -23.96
C ARG A 235 -1.23 -3.52 -23.09
N LEU A 236 -2.49 -3.95 -23.03
CA LEU A 236 -2.90 -5.07 -22.17
C LEU A 236 -2.58 -6.45 -22.76
N ASP A 237 -2.24 -6.51 -24.05
CA ASP A 237 -2.10 -7.74 -24.84
C ASP A 237 -0.74 -7.89 -25.56
N GLY A 238 0.23 -6.99 -25.33
CA GLY A 238 1.56 -7.10 -25.93
C GLY A 238 2.62 -6.15 -25.35
N PRO A 239 3.91 -6.37 -25.66
CA PRO A 239 4.99 -5.51 -25.19
C PRO A 239 4.97 -4.10 -25.84
N GLY A 240 5.23 -3.06 -25.05
CA GLY A 240 5.35 -1.64 -25.48
C GLY A 240 4.99 -0.63 -24.37
N PHE A 241 5.44 0.63 -24.50
CA PHE A 241 5.20 1.71 -23.52
C PHE A 241 3.78 2.32 -23.66
N ALA A 242 3.07 2.74 -22.60
CA ALA A 242 3.48 2.90 -21.20
C ALA A 242 2.34 2.54 -20.22
N PHE A 243 2.60 1.54 -19.37
CA PHE A 243 2.19 1.53 -17.97
C PHE A 243 3.42 2.07 -17.22
N ASP A 244 3.27 3.07 -16.35
CA ASP A 244 4.34 3.39 -15.40
C ASP A 244 4.00 2.77 -14.07
N GLY A 245 4.02 1.45 -14.08
CA GLY A 245 4.15 0.64 -12.88
C GLY A 245 5.62 0.61 -12.45
N SER A 246 6.34 1.73 -12.45
CA SER A 246 7.66 1.73 -11.87
C SER A 246 7.53 1.48 -10.35
N ARG A 247 7.69 0.19 -9.99
CA ARG A 247 7.96 -0.38 -8.65
C ARG A 247 6.81 -0.97 -7.82
N MET A 248 5.63 -1.28 -8.36
CA MET A 248 4.63 -2.04 -7.57
C MET A 248 4.78 -3.54 -7.78
N THR A 249 5.01 -4.29 -6.70
CA THR A 249 5.07 -5.75 -6.74
C THR A 249 3.66 -6.34 -6.88
N PRO A 250 3.50 -7.57 -7.39
CA PRO A 250 2.19 -8.23 -7.49
C PRO A 250 1.41 -8.25 -6.18
N GLU A 251 2.12 -8.39 -5.05
CA GLU A 251 1.56 -8.37 -3.70
C GLU A 251 0.97 -6.99 -3.38
N ALA A 252 1.72 -5.91 -3.66
CA ALA A 252 1.25 -4.55 -3.43
C ALA A 252 0.00 -4.19 -4.28
N VAL A 253 -0.15 -4.80 -5.47
CA VAL A 253 -1.34 -4.64 -6.30
C VAL A 253 -2.52 -5.45 -5.76
N ALA A 254 -2.27 -6.66 -5.25
CA ALA A 254 -3.30 -7.50 -4.63
C ALA A 254 -3.88 -6.86 -3.36
N ASP A 255 -3.06 -6.11 -2.62
CA ASP A 255 -3.43 -5.42 -1.39
C ASP A 255 -4.04 -4.02 -1.62
N LEU A 256 -4.18 -3.58 -2.87
CA LEU A 256 -4.60 -2.21 -3.18
C LEU A 256 -6.13 -2.05 -3.00
N ASP A 257 -6.51 -1.24 -2.02
CA ASP A 257 -7.91 -0.89 -1.78
C ASP A 257 -8.32 0.39 -2.53
N ILE A 258 -8.95 0.21 -3.69
CA ILE A 258 -9.47 1.30 -4.50
C ILE A 258 -10.60 2.06 -3.77
N ALA A 259 -11.36 1.41 -2.89
CA ALA A 259 -12.45 2.06 -2.15
C ALA A 259 -11.92 3.11 -1.15
N ALA A 260 -10.75 2.85 -0.55
CA ALA A 260 -10.05 3.84 0.27
C ALA A 260 -9.54 5.03 -0.57
N ALA A 261 -9.12 4.78 -1.81
CA ALA A 261 -8.63 5.82 -2.73
C ALA A 261 -9.75 6.68 -3.36
N THR A 262 -10.96 6.13 -3.51
CA THR A 262 -12.13 6.85 -4.06
C THR A 262 -13.00 7.52 -2.99
N THR A 263 -12.64 7.39 -1.71
CA THR A 263 -13.32 8.11 -0.64
C THR A 263 -13.07 9.62 -0.84
N PRO A 264 -14.12 10.45 -1.02
CA PRO A 264 -13.95 11.87 -1.25
C PRO A 264 -13.21 12.49 -0.07
N ARG A 265 -12.01 13.02 -0.33
CA ARG A 265 -11.26 13.74 0.69
C ARG A 265 -12.07 14.97 1.08
N ARG A 266 -12.36 15.11 2.38
CA ARG A 266 -13.00 16.31 2.92
C ARG A 266 -12.14 17.51 2.52
N LYS A 267 -12.72 18.47 1.79
CA LYS A 267 -12.05 19.71 1.38
C LYS A 267 -11.40 20.34 2.61
N GLN A 268 -10.08 20.44 2.60
CA GLN A 268 -9.37 21.03 3.74
C GLN A 268 -9.79 22.51 3.86
N PRO A 269 -10.01 23.02 5.09
CA PRO A 269 -10.30 24.42 5.27
C PRO A 269 -9.14 25.26 4.71
N ARG A 270 -9.46 26.35 3.99
CA ARG A 270 -8.46 27.25 3.43
C ARG A 270 -7.61 27.85 4.55
N PRO A 271 -6.29 28.03 4.34
CA PRO A 271 -5.47 28.73 5.30
C PRO A 271 -5.98 30.18 5.46
N THR A 272 -5.82 30.74 6.65
CA THR A 272 -6.07 32.15 6.93
C THR A 272 -4.74 32.88 7.02
N GLN A 273 -4.62 34.00 6.31
CA GLN A 273 -3.47 34.89 6.34
C GLN A 273 -3.88 36.27 6.84
N VAL A 274 -2.90 37.04 7.32
CA VAL A 274 -3.09 38.40 7.82
C VAL A 274 -2.23 39.34 6.98
N GLU A 275 -2.85 40.38 6.43
CA GLU A 275 -2.18 41.47 5.73
C GLU A 275 -2.30 42.75 6.57
N LEU A 276 -1.19 43.49 6.70
CA LEU A 276 -1.12 44.76 7.41
C LEU A 276 -0.78 45.87 6.41
N ILE A 277 -1.74 46.75 6.15
CA ILE A 277 -1.57 47.90 5.25
C ILE A 277 -1.50 49.18 6.10
N PRO A 278 -0.44 49.99 5.99
CA PRO A 278 -0.38 51.28 6.67
C PRO A 278 -1.58 52.16 6.31
N VAL A 279 -2.22 52.79 7.30
CA VAL A 279 -3.35 53.71 7.06
C VAL A 279 -2.85 55.10 6.62
N ASP A 280 -1.60 55.42 6.94
CA ASP A 280 -0.98 56.71 6.63
C ASP A 280 -0.26 56.64 5.27
N ALA A 281 -0.62 57.53 4.35
CA ALA A 281 -0.06 57.60 2.99
C ALA A 281 1.38 58.12 2.95
N THR A 282 1.91 58.63 4.06
CA THR A 282 3.30 59.14 4.17
C THR A 282 4.33 58.03 4.42
N TRP A 283 3.98 56.78 4.12
CA TRP A 283 4.75 55.58 4.43
C TRP A 283 5.18 54.80 3.19
N PRO A 284 6.43 54.31 3.12
CA PRO A 284 7.55 54.52 4.06
C PRO A 284 8.08 55.97 4.02
N PRO A 285 8.82 56.45 5.04
CA PRO A 285 9.52 57.72 4.92
C PRO A 285 10.40 57.70 3.67
N ALA A 286 10.42 58.82 2.95
CA ALA A 286 11.12 58.98 1.69
C ALA A 286 12.64 58.88 1.89
N ASP A 287 13.16 57.66 1.98
CA ASP A 287 14.51 57.24 1.65
C ASP A 287 14.51 55.71 1.52
N GLY A 288 14.78 55.25 0.29
CA GLY A 288 14.40 53.93 -0.19
C GLY A 288 15.06 52.75 0.53
N VAL A 289 14.23 51.79 0.93
CA VAL A 289 14.49 50.37 0.71
C VAL A 289 13.21 49.77 0.14
N ALA A 290 13.35 49.18 -1.04
CA ALA A 290 12.30 48.74 -1.93
C ALA A 290 11.17 47.95 -1.24
N ALA A 291 9.96 48.18 -1.74
CA ALA A 291 8.78 47.35 -1.60
C ALA A 291 8.96 45.95 -2.28
N GLU A 292 10.04 45.24 -1.93
CA GLU A 292 10.42 43.94 -2.50
C GLU A 292 10.49 42.81 -1.45
N ALA A 293 9.81 42.96 -0.31
CA ALA A 293 9.70 41.91 0.70
C ALA A 293 8.37 41.12 0.64
N ASN A 294 7.70 41.10 -0.52
CA ASN A 294 6.62 40.15 -0.81
C ASN A 294 7.10 39.00 -1.71
N ARG A 295 8.34 38.53 -1.48
CA ARG A 295 8.80 37.20 -1.92
C ARG A 295 8.53 36.18 -0.80
N ASN A 296 7.26 35.95 -0.54
CA ASN A 296 6.77 34.62 -0.15
C ASN A 296 5.77 34.17 -1.22
N ALA A 297 6.26 34.17 -2.46
CA ALA A 297 5.72 33.36 -3.52
C ALA A 297 6.64 32.13 -3.63
N ALA A 298 6.07 30.96 -3.33
CA ALA A 298 6.55 29.63 -3.70
C ALA A 298 7.97 29.21 -3.26
N ALA A 299 8.01 28.41 -2.20
CA ALA A 299 8.78 27.16 -2.19
C ALA A 299 7.85 26.04 -1.76
#